data_AF-A0A971WEZ5-F1
#
_entry.id   AF-A0A971WEZ5-F1
#
_cell.length_a   1.000
_cell.length_b   1.000
_cell.length_c   1.000
_cell.angle_alpha   90.00
_cell.angle_beta   90.00
_cell.angle_gamma   90.00
#
_symmetry.space_group_name_H-M   'P 1'
#
loop_
_entity.id
_entity.type
_entity.pdbx_description
1 polymer ?
#
loop_
_entity_poly.entity_id
_entity_poly.type
_entity_poly.pdbx_seq_one_letter_code
_entity_poly.pdbx_strand_id
1 'polypeptide(L)'
;LYRDMASIPVLAKQGSVIPLSADEGNTTENPVNLLLWVFRGNGSFELYEDSGRVDYDNTNARTKFEVSEAEILTLTIHPATGDPNVLPPARNYSIVFKDIVKVEALRVLVNNKLSEDFICEGDNPGEKPFEIELKNVSAGAAIRIEITGYQIKENPPVKEKIIDIFSRWQAGNFHKALFYNRVRLIEEEHICRRKIKRMLLPRSVKKALLNCFEKDEKPTSSAIK
;
A
#
# COMPACT_ATOMS: atom_id res chain seq x y z
N LEU A 1 2.53 13.46 -9.91
CA LEU A 1 3.51 12.37 -9.73
C LEU A 1 4.93 12.87 -10.02
N TYR A 2 5.51 13.67 -9.12
CA TYR A 2 6.92 14.10 -9.19
C TYR A 2 7.72 13.26 -8.19
N ARG A 3 8.91 12.84 -8.60
CA ARG A 3 9.78 11.89 -7.89
C ARG A 3 11.19 12.45 -7.84
N ASP A 4 11.99 12.03 -6.87
CA ASP A 4 13.42 12.33 -6.87
C ASP A 4 14.16 11.47 -7.91
N MET A 5 15.47 11.70 -8.07
CA MET A 5 16.29 10.92 -9.00
C MET A 5 16.45 9.45 -8.58
N ALA A 6 16.22 9.13 -7.31
CA ALA A 6 16.42 7.80 -6.76
C ALA A 6 15.17 6.91 -6.90
N SER A 7 14.01 7.47 -7.25
CA SER A 7 12.74 6.75 -7.20
C SER A 7 12.03 6.69 -8.55
N ILE A 8 11.43 5.53 -8.78
CA ILE A 8 10.39 5.10 -9.71
C ILE A 8 8.95 5.63 -9.46
N PRO A 9 8.11 6.17 -10.37
CA PRO A 9 6.69 6.25 -10.06
C PRO A 9 6.09 4.86 -10.27
N VAL A 10 5.72 4.19 -9.19
CA VAL A 10 5.04 2.89 -9.23
C VAL A 10 3.71 3.05 -8.52
N LEU A 11 2.63 2.65 -9.20
CA LEU A 11 1.27 2.74 -8.68
C LEU A 11 0.71 1.33 -8.54
N ALA A 12 0.25 1.00 -7.33
CA ALA A 12 -0.53 -0.22 -7.11
C ALA A 12 -1.98 0.03 -7.55
N LYS A 13 -2.58 -0.96 -8.21
CA LYS A 13 -3.99 -0.91 -8.59
C LYS A 13 -4.84 -1.15 -7.33
N GLN A 14 -6.03 -0.55 -7.28
CA GLN A 14 -7.02 -0.93 -6.25
C GLN A 14 -7.30 -2.44 -6.33
N GLY A 15 -7.47 -3.09 -5.18
CA GLY A 15 -7.65 -4.53 -5.06
C GLY A 15 -6.38 -5.36 -5.24
N SER A 16 -5.20 -4.73 -5.31
CA SER A 16 -3.94 -5.47 -5.36
C SER A 16 -3.59 -6.08 -4.00
N VAL A 17 -3.18 -7.35 -4.05
CA VAL A 17 -2.46 -8.02 -2.96
C VAL A 17 -1.07 -8.36 -3.48
N ILE A 18 -0.03 -7.86 -2.80
CA ILE A 18 1.36 -8.04 -3.20
C ILE A 18 2.06 -8.83 -2.11
N PRO A 19 2.33 -10.13 -2.32
CA PRO A 19 3.12 -10.92 -1.39
C PRO A 19 4.61 -10.60 -1.54
N LEU A 20 5.30 -10.55 -0.41
CA LEU A 20 6.72 -10.30 -0.26
C LEU A 20 7.27 -11.29 0.76
N SER A 21 8.52 -11.73 0.58
CA SER A 21 9.24 -12.43 1.64
C SER A 21 9.70 -11.42 2.70
N ALA A 22 9.47 -11.77 3.97
CA ALA A 22 10.03 -11.07 5.13
C ALA A 22 11.08 -11.91 5.86
N ASP A 23 11.51 -13.03 5.26
CA ASP A 23 12.61 -13.83 5.80
C ASP A 23 13.95 -13.07 5.70
N GLU A 24 14.83 -13.33 6.66
CA GLU A 24 16.17 -12.74 6.64
C GLU A 24 17.06 -13.40 5.59
N GLY A 25 17.85 -12.59 4.87
CA GLY A 25 18.81 -13.05 3.88
C GLY A 25 18.25 -13.13 2.46
N ASN A 26 18.96 -13.86 1.59
CA ASN A 26 18.65 -13.99 0.16
C ASN A 26 18.43 -15.47 -0.20
N THR A 27 17.54 -16.13 0.53
CA THR A 27 17.21 -17.54 0.30
C THR A 27 16.27 -17.69 -0.91
N THR A 28 16.30 -18.88 -1.50
CA THR A 28 15.34 -19.28 -2.56
C THR A 28 14.24 -20.21 -2.03
N GLU A 29 14.24 -20.48 -0.72
CA GLU A 29 13.22 -21.28 -0.06
C GLU A 29 11.88 -20.54 0.01
N ASN A 30 10.78 -21.30 0.08
CA ASN A 30 9.45 -20.71 0.24
C ASN A 30 9.32 -20.02 1.60
N PRO A 31 8.78 -18.79 1.66
CA PRO A 31 8.94 -17.94 2.82
C PRO A 31 8.12 -18.39 4.03
N VAL A 32 8.77 -18.48 5.19
CA VAL A 32 8.11 -18.72 6.48
C VAL A 32 7.42 -17.44 6.96
N ASN A 33 8.08 -16.28 6.80
CA ASN A 33 7.52 -14.97 7.12
C ASN A 33 7.04 -14.30 5.83
N LEU A 34 5.72 -14.19 5.67
CA LEU A 34 5.10 -13.58 4.49
C LEU A 34 4.56 -12.19 4.82
N LEU A 35 5.06 -11.18 4.11
CA LEU A 35 4.54 -9.82 4.15
C LEU A 35 3.54 -9.62 3.01
N LEU A 36 2.30 -9.27 3.34
CA LEU A 36 1.27 -8.94 2.35
C LEU A 36 1.01 -7.44 2.35
N TRP A 37 1.26 -6.77 1.24
CA TRP A 37 0.73 -5.43 1.01
C TRP A 37 -0.64 -5.53 0.36
N VAL A 38 -1.65 -5.03 1.05
CA VAL A 38 -3.05 -5.07 0.63
C VAL A 38 -3.51 -3.66 0.33
N PHE A 39 -4.15 -3.48 -0.83
CA PHE A 39 -4.79 -2.23 -1.23
C PHE A 39 -6.28 -2.46 -1.35
N ARG A 40 -7.10 -1.54 -0.81
CA ARG A 40 -8.55 -1.66 -0.85
C ARG A 40 -9.10 -1.79 -2.27
N GLY A 41 -10.29 -2.36 -2.40
CA GLY A 41 -10.97 -2.62 -3.68
C GLY A 41 -11.26 -4.10 -3.88
N ASN A 42 -11.59 -4.46 -5.12
CA ASN A 42 -11.91 -5.84 -5.50
C ASN A 42 -10.80 -6.40 -6.39
N GLY A 43 -10.16 -7.48 -5.94
CA GLY A 43 -9.09 -8.13 -6.69
C GLY A 43 -8.57 -9.39 -6.02
N SER A 44 -7.66 -10.08 -6.71
CA SER A 44 -7.01 -11.27 -6.17
C SER A 44 -5.60 -11.44 -6.73
N PHE A 45 -4.79 -12.20 -6.01
CA PHE A 45 -3.47 -12.64 -6.40
C PHE A 45 -3.34 -14.13 -6.08
N GLU A 46 -2.72 -14.91 -6.95
CA GLU A 46 -2.41 -16.31 -6.69
C GLU A 46 -0.89 -16.47 -6.55
N LEU A 47 -0.45 -16.81 -5.34
CA LEU A 47 0.94 -17.10 -5.06
C LEU A 47 1.23 -18.55 -5.47
N TYR A 48 2.20 -18.71 -6.37
CA TYR A 48 2.72 -19.99 -6.81
C TYR A 48 4.06 -20.25 -6.13
N GLU A 49 4.21 -21.44 -5.57
CA GLU A 49 5.39 -21.86 -4.81
C GLU A 49 5.76 -23.29 -5.23
N ASP A 50 7.05 -23.56 -5.43
CA ASP A 50 7.55 -24.86 -5.86
C ASP A 50 8.79 -25.27 -5.07
N SER A 51 9.38 -26.41 -5.41
CA SER A 51 10.61 -26.91 -4.78
C SER A 51 11.91 -26.33 -5.35
N GLY A 52 11.83 -25.46 -6.36
CA GLY A 52 12.98 -24.97 -7.14
C GLY A 52 13.70 -26.04 -7.96
N ARG A 53 13.11 -27.23 -8.13
CA ARG A 53 13.68 -28.38 -8.84
C ARG A 53 13.05 -28.56 -10.23
N VAL A 54 13.59 -29.53 -10.99
CA VAL A 54 13.23 -29.78 -12.39
C VAL A 54 11.75 -30.19 -12.58
N ASP A 55 11.08 -30.69 -11.55
CA ASP A 55 9.68 -31.15 -11.59
C ASP A 55 8.68 -30.12 -11.02
N TYR A 56 8.86 -28.83 -11.37
CA TYR A 56 8.04 -27.72 -10.87
C TYR A 56 6.55 -27.87 -11.25
N ASP A 57 6.23 -28.50 -12.38
CA ASP A 57 4.84 -28.69 -12.83
C ASP A 57 4.04 -29.62 -11.90
N ASN A 58 4.69 -30.61 -11.26
CA ASN A 58 4.04 -31.57 -10.37
C ASN A 58 4.33 -31.32 -8.88
N THR A 59 5.36 -30.55 -8.54
CA THR A 59 5.75 -30.23 -7.16
C THR A 59 5.57 -28.74 -6.88
N ASN A 60 4.32 -28.29 -6.93
CA ASN A 60 3.96 -26.91 -6.59
C ASN A 60 2.72 -26.82 -5.71
N ALA A 61 2.61 -25.68 -5.05
CA ALA A 61 1.47 -25.25 -4.29
C ALA A 61 1.00 -23.87 -4.76
N ARG A 62 -0.30 -23.62 -4.62
CA ARG A 62 -0.96 -22.37 -4.98
C ARG A 62 -1.79 -21.86 -3.83
N THR A 63 -1.55 -20.62 -3.43
CA THR A 63 -2.31 -19.93 -2.38
C THR A 63 -2.98 -18.70 -2.97
N LYS A 64 -4.32 -18.67 -2.99
CA LYS A 64 -5.08 -17.51 -3.48
C LYS A 64 -5.30 -16.51 -2.34
N PHE A 65 -4.99 -15.25 -2.61
CA PHE A 65 -5.36 -14.10 -1.80
C PHE A 65 -6.43 -13.29 -2.52
N GLU A 66 -7.46 -12.87 -1.81
CA GLU A 66 -8.59 -12.16 -2.38
C GLU A 66 -9.00 -11.01 -1.47
N VAL A 67 -9.09 -9.81 -2.04
CA VAL A 67 -9.60 -8.63 -1.36
C VAL A 67 -10.92 -8.22 -2.00
N SER A 68 -11.92 -7.97 -1.17
CA SER A 68 -13.22 -7.47 -1.60
C SER A 68 -13.63 -6.27 -0.76
N GLU A 69 -14.14 -5.24 -1.41
CA GLU A 69 -14.57 -3.99 -0.79
C GLU A 69 -16.05 -3.74 -1.09
N ALA A 70 -16.86 -3.81 -0.04
CA ALA A 70 -18.26 -3.39 -0.01
C ALA A 70 -18.49 -2.54 1.26
N GLU A 71 -19.52 -2.82 2.06
CA GLU A 71 -19.67 -2.23 3.40
C GLU A 71 -18.55 -2.68 4.35
N ILE A 72 -18.03 -3.89 4.13
CA ILE A 72 -16.94 -4.49 4.89
C ILE A 72 -15.77 -4.69 3.92
N LEU A 73 -14.58 -4.26 4.31
CA LEU A 73 -13.37 -4.63 3.60
C LEU A 73 -12.93 -6.02 4.09
N THR A 74 -12.82 -6.97 3.17
CA THR A 74 -12.45 -8.34 3.49
C THR A 74 -11.18 -8.74 2.76
N LEU A 75 -10.18 -9.24 3.48
CA LEU A 75 -9.09 -10.04 2.92
C LEU A 75 -9.35 -11.52 3.23
N THR A 76 -9.34 -12.36 2.21
CA THR A 76 -9.43 -13.82 2.32
C THR A 76 -8.14 -14.44 1.80
N ILE A 77 -7.47 -15.20 2.66
CA ILE A 77 -6.37 -16.09 2.30
C ILE A 77 -6.96 -17.50 2.25
N HIS A 78 -7.08 -18.04 1.04
CA HIS A 78 -7.64 -19.37 0.84
C HIS A 78 -6.62 -20.44 1.25
N PRO A 79 -7.06 -21.64 1.68
CA PRO A 79 -6.17 -22.78 1.87
C PRO A 79 -5.29 -23.01 0.65
N ALA A 80 -4.01 -23.27 0.88
CA ALA A 80 -3.11 -23.67 -0.20
C ALA A 80 -3.59 -24.99 -0.83
N THR A 81 -3.46 -25.08 -2.15
CA THR A 81 -3.79 -26.27 -2.96
C THR A 81 -2.52 -26.78 -3.64
N GLY A 82 -2.47 -28.05 -4.02
CA GLY A 82 -1.27 -28.68 -4.61
C GLY A 82 -0.48 -29.51 -3.59
N ASP A 83 0.84 -29.57 -3.74
CA ASP A 83 1.72 -30.37 -2.87
C ASP A 83 2.05 -29.62 -1.56
N PRO A 84 1.56 -30.06 -0.38
CA PRO A 84 1.87 -29.39 0.87
C PRO A 84 3.34 -29.51 1.28
N ASN A 85 4.10 -30.45 0.71
CA ASN A 85 5.50 -30.67 1.07
C ASN A 85 6.44 -29.56 0.59
N VAL A 86 6.02 -28.74 -0.39
CA VAL A 86 6.81 -27.57 -0.80
C VAL A 86 6.57 -26.37 0.11
N LEU A 87 5.52 -26.39 0.92
CA LEU A 87 5.17 -25.29 1.81
C LEU A 87 5.88 -25.45 3.17
N PRO A 88 6.22 -24.34 3.84
CA PRO A 88 6.57 -24.42 5.25
C PRO A 88 5.37 -24.94 6.06
N PRO A 89 5.60 -25.73 7.13
CA PRO A 89 4.51 -26.32 7.92
C PRO A 89 3.62 -25.25 8.60
N ALA A 90 4.21 -24.12 8.97
CA ALA A 90 3.55 -22.95 9.51
C ALA A 90 4.18 -21.68 8.96
N ARG A 91 3.39 -20.61 8.89
CA ARG A 91 3.77 -19.28 8.44
C ARG A 91 3.45 -18.22 9.48
N ASN A 92 4.23 -17.16 9.44
CA ASN A 92 3.89 -15.88 10.03
C ASN A 92 3.43 -14.94 8.92
N TYR A 93 2.31 -14.26 9.12
CA TYR A 93 1.80 -13.27 8.18
C TYR A 93 1.90 -11.88 8.80
N SER A 94 2.59 -10.97 8.12
CA SER A 94 2.50 -9.53 8.36
C SER A 94 1.66 -8.91 7.26
N ILE A 95 0.48 -8.40 7.58
CA ILE A 95 -0.50 -7.92 6.60
C ILE A 95 -0.64 -6.42 6.78
N VAL A 96 -0.30 -5.67 5.73
CA VAL A 96 -0.27 -4.20 5.75
C VAL A 96 -1.30 -3.66 4.77
N PHE A 97 -2.35 -3.04 5.27
CA PHE A 97 -3.36 -2.36 4.46
C PHE A 97 -2.84 -0.96 4.08
N LYS A 98 -2.14 -0.85 2.95
CA LYS A 98 -1.28 0.29 2.58
C LYS A 98 -1.99 1.64 2.50
N ASP A 99 -3.29 1.62 2.24
CA ASP A 99 -4.16 2.79 2.08
C ASP A 99 -5.19 2.95 3.21
N ILE A 100 -5.02 2.23 4.33
CA ILE A 100 -5.85 2.36 5.53
C ILE A 100 -4.98 2.87 6.68
N VAL A 101 -5.49 3.86 7.42
CA VAL A 101 -4.76 4.51 8.53
C VAL A 101 -5.48 4.42 9.87
N LYS A 102 -6.72 3.91 9.89
CA LYS A 102 -7.50 3.70 11.09
C LYS A 102 -8.60 2.67 10.83
N VAL A 103 -8.95 1.89 11.85
CA VAL A 103 -10.02 0.89 11.83
C VAL A 103 -10.89 1.05 13.08
N GLU A 104 -12.21 0.93 12.95
CA GLU A 104 -13.11 0.94 14.11
C GLU A 104 -13.35 -0.46 14.68
N ALA A 105 -13.52 -1.46 13.81
CA ALA A 105 -13.69 -2.84 14.22
C ALA A 105 -13.05 -3.83 13.25
N LEU A 106 -12.56 -4.93 13.84
CA LEU A 106 -11.79 -5.97 13.17
C LEU A 106 -12.33 -7.34 13.59
N ARG A 107 -12.50 -8.24 12.63
CA ARG A 107 -12.76 -9.66 12.88
C ARG A 107 -11.79 -10.53 12.10
N VAL A 108 -11.09 -11.41 12.81
CA VAL A 108 -10.14 -12.37 12.20
C VAL A 108 -10.66 -13.78 12.42
N LEU A 109 -10.78 -14.55 11.35
CA LEU A 109 -11.13 -15.96 11.39
C LEU A 109 -9.99 -16.79 10.82
N VAL A 110 -9.62 -17.86 11.53
CA VAL A 110 -8.71 -18.90 11.05
C VAL A 110 -9.48 -20.21 11.00
N ASN A 111 -9.55 -20.85 9.83
CA ASN A 111 -10.36 -22.04 9.57
C ASN A 111 -11.83 -21.88 10.03
N ASN A 112 -12.43 -20.73 9.69
CA ASN A 112 -13.81 -20.33 10.05
C ASN A 112 -14.09 -20.21 11.54
N LYS A 113 -13.06 -20.20 12.40
CA LYS A 113 -13.18 -19.93 13.83
C LYS A 113 -12.63 -18.55 14.14
N LEU A 114 -13.34 -17.80 15.00
CA LEU A 114 -12.86 -16.52 15.49
C LEU A 114 -11.51 -16.73 16.18
N SER A 115 -10.51 -15.93 15.79
CA SER A 115 -9.19 -15.91 16.42
C SER A 115 -9.01 -14.61 17.15
N GLU A 116 -8.44 -14.67 18.35
CA GLU A 116 -7.94 -13.53 19.12
C GLU A 116 -6.39 -13.54 19.16
N ASP A 117 -5.76 -14.55 18.57
CA ASP A 117 -4.30 -14.70 18.53
C ASP A 117 -3.72 -13.96 17.31
N PHE A 118 -3.70 -12.64 17.42
CA PHE A 118 -3.08 -11.74 16.46
C PHE A 118 -2.66 -10.43 17.13
N ILE A 119 -1.73 -9.71 16.53
CA ILE A 119 -1.33 -8.37 16.96
C ILE A 119 -1.78 -7.38 15.89
N CYS A 120 -2.26 -6.20 16.27
CA CYS A 120 -2.54 -5.12 15.35
C CYS A 120 -1.80 -3.85 15.74
N GLU A 121 -1.31 -3.12 14.73
CA GLU A 121 -0.68 -1.81 14.88
C GLU A 121 -1.27 -0.82 13.85
N GLY A 122 -1.15 0.48 14.11
CA GLY A 122 -1.54 1.52 13.15
C GLY A 122 -2.75 2.39 13.51
N ASP A 123 -3.14 2.47 14.79
CA ASP A 123 -4.23 3.36 15.27
C ASP A 123 -3.82 4.83 15.44
N ASN A 124 -2.59 5.21 15.09
CA ASN A 124 -2.12 6.60 15.18
C ASN A 124 -2.44 7.35 13.88
N PRO A 125 -3.30 8.39 13.91
CA PRO A 125 -3.65 9.16 12.73
C PRO A 125 -2.41 9.84 12.13
N GLY A 126 -1.99 9.41 10.94
CA GLY A 126 -1.15 10.21 10.05
C GLY A 126 0.18 9.61 9.57
N GLU A 127 0.69 8.52 10.17
CA GLU A 127 2.07 8.11 9.87
C GLU A 127 2.23 6.69 9.32
N LYS A 128 1.51 5.70 9.86
CA LYS A 128 1.68 4.29 9.47
C LYS A 128 0.37 3.68 8.94
N PRO A 129 0.44 2.82 7.92
CA PRO A 129 -0.70 2.02 7.52
C PRO A 129 -1.16 1.09 8.65
N PHE A 130 -2.39 0.60 8.57
CA PHE A 130 -2.91 -0.42 9.47
C PHE A 130 -2.29 -1.78 9.19
N GLU A 131 -1.81 -2.45 10.23
CA GLU A 131 -1.06 -3.71 10.14
C GLU A 131 -1.63 -4.78 11.07
N ILE A 132 -1.61 -6.04 10.62
CA ILE A 132 -2.00 -7.22 11.40
C ILE A 132 -0.88 -8.25 11.31
N GLU A 133 -0.47 -8.80 12.45
CA GLU A 133 0.47 -9.91 12.55
C GLU A 133 -0.23 -11.18 13.05
N LEU A 134 -0.09 -12.27 12.31
CA LEU A 134 -0.54 -13.61 12.69
C LEU A 134 0.68 -14.53 12.73
N LYS A 135 0.87 -15.29 13.82
CA LYS A 135 2.03 -16.17 13.98
C LYS A 135 1.64 -17.64 13.92
N ASN A 136 2.57 -18.46 13.45
CA ASN A 136 2.47 -19.92 13.46
C ASN A 136 1.18 -20.47 12.85
N VAL A 137 0.66 -19.84 11.79
CA VAL A 137 -0.54 -20.30 11.10
C VAL A 137 -0.17 -21.41 10.13
N SER A 138 -0.85 -22.54 10.15
CA SER A 138 -0.59 -23.62 9.19
C SER A 138 -0.73 -23.11 7.75
N ALA A 139 0.19 -23.46 6.86
CA ALA A 139 0.16 -23.00 5.46
C ALA A 139 -1.09 -23.46 4.68
N GLY A 140 -1.77 -24.52 5.14
CA GLY A 140 -3.06 -24.96 4.60
C GLY A 140 -4.28 -24.32 5.24
N ALA A 141 -4.13 -23.38 6.18
CA ALA A 141 -5.26 -22.77 6.87
C ALA A 141 -5.94 -21.70 6.00
N ALA A 142 -7.27 -21.61 6.11
CA ALA A 142 -8.02 -20.47 5.60
C ALA A 142 -7.93 -19.31 6.59
N ILE A 143 -7.62 -18.09 6.15
CA ILE A 143 -7.68 -16.88 6.97
C ILE A 143 -8.67 -15.91 6.34
N ARG A 144 -9.52 -15.28 7.15
CA ARG A 144 -10.43 -14.23 6.74
C ARG A 144 -10.35 -13.06 7.70
N ILE A 145 -10.06 -11.89 7.17
CA ILE A 145 -9.93 -10.64 7.93
C ILE A 145 -11.01 -9.69 7.43
N GLU A 146 -11.86 -9.24 8.33
CA GLU A 146 -12.99 -8.34 8.05
C GLU A 146 -12.78 -7.03 8.82
N ILE A 147 -12.80 -5.91 8.09
CA ILE A 147 -12.55 -4.57 8.62
C ILE A 147 -13.77 -3.70 8.37
N THR A 148 -14.26 -3.02 9.41
CA THR A 148 -15.36 -2.06 9.34
C THR A 148 -14.97 -0.70 9.93
N GLY A 149 -15.63 0.36 9.45
CA GLY A 149 -15.38 1.74 9.90
C GLY A 149 -13.92 2.18 9.71
N TYR A 150 -13.34 1.93 8.52
CA TYR A 150 -11.94 2.27 8.25
C TYR A 150 -11.78 3.67 7.65
N GLN A 151 -10.64 4.31 7.95
CA GLN A 151 -10.24 5.58 7.37
C GLN A 151 -9.18 5.36 6.29
N ILE A 152 -9.44 5.90 5.10
CA ILE A 152 -8.53 5.82 3.95
C ILE A 152 -7.43 6.86 4.10
N LYS A 153 -6.20 6.50 3.71
CA LYS A 153 -5.08 7.41 3.62
C LYS A 153 -5.35 8.50 2.58
N GLU A 154 -5.34 9.75 3.01
CA GLU A 154 -5.48 10.89 2.11
C GLU A 154 -4.13 11.35 1.56
N ASN A 155 -4.18 12.00 0.41
CA ASN A 155 -3.02 12.70 -0.12
C ASN A 155 -2.65 13.87 0.82
N PRO A 156 -1.36 14.18 0.97
CA PRO A 156 -0.94 15.30 1.79
C PRO A 156 -1.53 16.63 1.26
N PRO A 157 -1.81 17.60 2.15
CA PRO A 157 -2.26 18.93 1.77
C PRO A 157 -1.36 19.58 0.74
N VAL A 158 -1.93 20.46 -0.10
CA VAL A 158 -1.19 21.17 -1.16
C VAL A 158 0.04 21.90 -0.62
N LYS A 159 -0.06 22.50 0.57
CA LYS A 159 1.07 23.20 1.20
C LYS A 159 2.25 22.27 1.49
N GLU A 160 1.98 21.07 2.01
CA GLU A 160 3.03 20.07 2.26
C GLU A 160 3.67 19.60 0.97
N LYS A 161 2.87 19.34 -0.08
CA LYS A 161 3.39 19.01 -1.42
C LYS A 161 4.31 20.12 -1.97
N ILE A 162 3.95 21.39 -1.77
CA ILE A 162 4.77 22.53 -2.19
C ILE A 162 6.08 22.58 -1.39
N ILE A 163 6.02 22.39 -0.06
CA ILE A 163 7.20 22.36 0.82
C ILE A 163 8.15 21.25 0.37
N ASP A 164 7.63 20.04 0.12
CA ASP A 164 8.42 18.90 -0.34
C ASP A 164 9.13 19.21 -1.67
N ILE A 165 8.43 19.78 -2.66
CA ILE A 165 9.05 20.18 -3.94
C ILE A 165 10.16 21.20 -3.75
N PHE A 166 9.95 22.24 -2.94
CA PHE A 166 11.00 23.21 -2.68
C PHE A 166 12.18 22.60 -1.93
N SER A 167 11.94 21.70 -0.97
CA SER A 167 13.01 21.02 -0.23
C SER A 167 13.91 20.19 -1.15
N ARG A 168 13.31 19.48 -2.12
CA ARG A 168 13.99 18.60 -3.09
C ARG A 168 14.60 19.33 -4.28
N TRP A 169 14.19 20.56 -4.56
CA TRP A 169 14.74 21.33 -5.68
C TRP A 169 16.24 21.58 -5.46
N GLN A 170 17.08 21.06 -6.35
CA GLN A 170 18.55 21.21 -6.29
C GLN A 170 19.00 22.63 -6.72
N ALA A 171 18.85 23.60 -5.82
CA ALA A 171 19.29 24.99 -5.99
C ALA A 171 19.84 25.55 -4.66
N GLY A 172 20.54 26.69 -4.71
CA GLY A 172 21.01 27.36 -3.50
C GLY A 172 19.85 27.73 -2.57
N ASN A 173 20.01 27.54 -1.25
CA ASN A 173 18.95 27.73 -0.25
C ASN A 173 18.31 29.13 -0.29
N PHE A 174 19.09 30.16 -0.59
CA PHE A 174 18.58 31.52 -0.78
C PHE A 174 17.51 31.59 -1.88
N HIS A 175 17.73 30.95 -3.03
CA HIS A 175 16.78 30.92 -4.13
C HIS A 175 15.50 30.15 -3.76
N LYS A 176 15.64 29.00 -3.09
CA LYS A 176 14.49 28.22 -2.61
C LYS A 176 13.62 29.06 -1.67
N ALA A 177 14.25 29.69 -0.67
CA ALA A 177 13.58 30.53 0.31
C ALA A 177 12.89 31.75 -0.33
N LEU A 178 13.57 32.43 -1.27
CA LEU A 178 13.01 33.58 -1.99
C LEU A 178 11.69 33.25 -2.69
N PHE A 179 11.61 32.10 -3.36
CA PHE A 179 10.41 31.68 -4.06
C PHE A 179 9.35 31.09 -3.13
N TYR A 180 9.74 30.25 -2.18
CA TYR A 180 8.84 29.66 -1.19
C TYR A 180 8.13 30.73 -0.34
N ASN A 181 8.87 31.75 0.13
CA ASN A 181 8.31 32.84 0.94
C ASN A 181 7.20 33.63 0.22
N ARG A 182 7.19 33.63 -1.12
CA ARG A 182 6.14 34.29 -1.91
C ARG A 182 4.82 33.55 -1.86
N VAL A 183 4.81 32.25 -1.56
CA VAL A 183 3.62 31.40 -1.61
C VAL A 183 3.24 30.78 -0.25
N ARG A 184 4.16 30.74 0.72
CA ARG A 184 3.97 30.03 2.01
C ARG A 184 2.76 30.49 2.84
N LEU A 185 2.38 31.77 2.74
CA LEU A 185 1.27 32.36 3.51
C LEU A 185 -0.04 32.44 2.73
N ILE A 186 -0.09 31.89 1.51
CA ILE A 186 -1.30 31.93 0.68
C ILE A 186 -2.15 30.70 1.03
N GLU A 187 -3.30 30.95 1.63
CA GLU A 187 -4.29 29.92 1.95
C GLU A 187 -5.10 29.48 0.72
N GLU A 188 -5.49 30.44 -0.11
CA GLU A 188 -6.36 30.18 -1.26
C GLU A 188 -5.59 29.54 -2.43
N GLU A 189 -5.91 28.28 -2.73
CA GLU A 189 -5.23 27.47 -3.76
C GLU A 189 -5.17 28.16 -5.13
N HIS A 190 -6.26 28.79 -5.57
CA HIS A 190 -6.33 29.45 -6.87
C HIS A 190 -5.40 30.68 -6.95
N ILE A 191 -5.26 31.43 -5.84
CA ILE A 191 -4.32 32.55 -5.73
C ILE A 191 -2.88 32.02 -5.78
N CYS A 192 -2.60 30.97 -5.01
CA CYS A 192 -1.28 30.35 -4.96
C CYS A 192 -0.86 29.83 -6.35
N ARG A 193 -1.74 29.08 -7.03
CA ARG A 193 -1.54 28.57 -8.38
C ARG A 193 -1.25 29.70 -9.38
N ARG A 194 -2.02 30.79 -9.34
CA ARG A 194 -1.82 31.97 -10.20
C ARG A 194 -0.46 32.63 -9.97
N LYS A 195 -0.02 32.72 -8.70
CA LYS A 195 1.29 33.29 -8.35
C LYS A 195 2.43 32.43 -8.86
N ILE A 196 2.35 31.11 -8.69
CA ILE A 196 3.33 30.14 -9.21
C ILE A 196 3.51 30.25 -10.73
N LYS A 197 2.41 30.40 -11.49
CA LYS A 197 2.46 30.58 -12.96
C LYS A 197 3.35 31.77 -13.36
N ARG A 198 3.25 32.88 -12.61
CA ARG A 198 3.97 34.14 -12.85
C ARG A 198 5.42 34.14 -12.34
N MET A 199 5.82 33.18 -11.50
CA MET A 199 7.18 33.12 -10.96
C MET A 199 8.19 32.65 -12.02
N LEU A 200 9.39 33.23 -12.02
CA LEU A 200 10.51 32.84 -12.88
C LEU A 200 11.22 31.61 -12.28
N LEU A 201 10.53 30.47 -12.32
CA LEU A 201 11.03 29.18 -11.86
C LEU A 201 11.47 28.32 -13.06
N PRO A 202 12.43 27.38 -12.86
CA PRO A 202 12.72 26.35 -13.84
C PRO A 202 11.44 25.61 -14.27
N ARG A 203 11.35 25.22 -15.55
CA ARG A 203 10.14 24.59 -16.12
C ARG A 203 9.69 23.36 -15.32
N SER A 204 10.62 22.50 -14.94
CA SER A 204 10.35 21.28 -14.15
C SER A 204 9.74 21.60 -12.78
N VAL A 205 10.35 22.54 -12.04
CA VAL A 205 9.87 22.99 -10.72
C VAL A 205 8.51 23.64 -10.83
N LYS A 206 8.31 24.53 -11.82
CA LYS A 206 7.02 25.19 -12.04
C LYS A 206 5.93 24.17 -12.33
N LYS A 207 6.19 23.20 -13.22
CA LYS A 207 5.22 22.15 -13.55
C LYS A 207 4.93 21.30 -12.30
N ALA A 208 5.95 20.91 -11.52
CA ALA A 208 5.77 20.21 -10.26
C ALA A 208 4.82 20.91 -9.29
N LEU A 209 5.06 22.20 -9.05
CA LEU A 209 4.22 23.00 -8.16
C LEU A 209 2.79 23.15 -8.68
N LEU A 210 2.59 23.24 -10.00
CA LEU A 210 1.26 23.35 -10.58
C LEU A 210 0.47 22.04 -10.51
N ASN A 211 1.15 20.89 -10.60
CA ASN A 211 0.54 19.58 -10.42
C ASN A 211 0.06 19.34 -8.98
N CYS A 212 0.53 20.09 -7.98
CA CYS A 212 0.01 19.98 -6.61
C CYS A 212 -1.49 20.31 -6.50
N PHE A 213 -2.02 21.09 -7.45
CA PHE A 213 -3.40 21.57 -7.49
C PHE A 213 -4.32 20.73 -8.39
N GLU A 214 -3.79 19.70 -9.05
CA GLU A 214 -4.60 18.78 -9.81
C GLU A 214 -5.30 17.85 -8.81
N LYS A 215 -6.63 17.75 -8.89
CA LYS A 215 -7.38 16.73 -8.14
C LYS A 215 -7.24 15.42 -8.91
N ASP A 216 -6.82 14.36 -8.23
CA ASP A 216 -6.91 13.02 -8.78
C ASP A 216 -8.42 12.74 -9.00
N GLU A 217 -8.83 12.57 -10.26
CA GLU A 217 -10.20 12.17 -10.56
C GLU A 217 -10.47 10.84 -9.85
N LYS A 218 -11.46 10.81 -8.95
CA LYS A 218 -11.92 9.56 -8.35
C LYS A 218 -12.35 8.66 -9.51
N PRO A 219 -11.86 7.40 -9.61
CA PRO A 219 -12.39 6.48 -10.60
C PRO A 219 -13.88 6.33 -10.33
N THR A 220 -14.71 6.81 -11.26
CA THR A 220 -16.15 6.62 -11.23
C THR A 220 -16.42 5.13 -11.31
N SER A 221 -17.12 4.61 -10.29
CA SER A 221 -17.72 3.29 -10.29
C SER A 221 -18.85 3.25 -11.33
N SER A 222 -18.49 3.22 -12.62
CA SER A 222 -19.46 3.08 -13.70
C SER A 222 -18.79 2.43 -14.92
N ALA A 223 -18.40 1.17 -14.77
CA ALA A 223 -18.16 0.27 -15.90
C ALA A 223 -18.17 -1.19 -15.45
N ILE A 224 -19.34 -1.68 -15.01
CA ILE A 224 -19.71 -3.08 -15.21
C ILE A 224 -21.06 -3.01 -15.93
N LYS A 225 -20.98 -3.15 -17.26
CA LYS A 225 -22.12 -3.56 -18.08
C LYS A 225 -22.16 -5.08 -18.09
#